data_AF-A0A1X7F7R0-F1
#
_entry.id   AF-A0A1X7F7R0-F1
#
_cell.length_a   1.000
_cell.length_b   1.000
_cell.length_c   1.000
_cell.angle_alpha   90.00
_cell.angle_beta   90.00
_cell.angle_gamma   90.00
#
_symmetry.space_group_name_H-M   'P 1'
#
loop_
_entity.id
_entity.type
_entity.pdbx_description
1 polymer ?
#
loop_
_entity_poly.entity_id
_entity_poly.type
_entity_poly.pdbx_seq_one_letter_code
_entity_poly.pdbx_strand_id
1 'polypeptide(L)'
;MGRGDLTSAEWVRLQPHLPSPGQRGGRWNDHRTVINGILFRVRTGIPWRDLPERFGSWKTVYERHRRWSADGTWDRILTAVQADADLAG
;
A
#
# COMPACT_ATOMS: atom_id res chain seq x y z
N MET A 1 -15.90 -10.15 5.71
CA MET A 1 -14.75 -9.21 5.72
C MET A 1 -13.68 -9.79 4.80
N GLY A 2 -13.33 -9.09 3.72
CA GLY A 2 -12.48 -9.62 2.65
C GLY A 2 -11.03 -9.82 3.10
N ARG A 3 -10.49 -11.01 2.87
CA ARG A 3 -9.13 -11.45 3.23
C ARG A 3 -8.03 -10.75 2.42
N GLY A 4 -8.01 -9.41 2.34
CA GLY A 4 -7.04 -8.71 1.49
C GLY A 4 -6.91 -7.21 1.67
N ASP A 5 -7.74 -6.57 2.50
CA ASP A 5 -7.61 -5.16 2.83
C ASP A 5 -6.99 -5.01 4.22
N LEU A 6 -5.98 -4.14 4.37
CA LEU A 6 -5.42 -3.80 5.68
C LEU A 6 -6.56 -3.35 6.59
N THR A 7 -6.73 -4.04 7.72
CA THR A 7 -7.62 -3.61 8.79
C THR A 7 -7.19 -2.26 9.32
N SER A 8 -8.11 -1.54 9.97
CA SER A 8 -7.78 -0.22 10.52
C SER A 8 -6.70 -0.30 11.61
N ALA A 9 -6.56 -1.44 12.29
CA ALA A 9 -5.51 -1.68 13.29
C ALA A 9 -4.13 -1.87 12.64
N GLU A 10 -4.04 -2.73 11.62
CA GLU A 10 -2.84 -2.89 10.79
C GLU A 10 -2.40 -1.55 10.18
N TRP A 11 -3.38 -0.79 9.68
CA TRP A 11 -3.13 0.54 9.10
C TRP A 11 -2.49 1.51 10.10
N VAL A 12 -2.97 1.54 11.35
CA VAL A 12 -2.42 2.43 12.40
C VAL A 12 -0.97 2.08 12.73
N ARG A 13 -0.61 0.79 12.73
CA ARG A 13 0.77 0.34 12.94
C ARG A 13 1.68 0.66 11.76
N LEU A 14 1.13 0.63 10.55
CA LEU A 14 1.86 0.92 9.31
C LEU A 14 2.05 2.41 9.05
N GLN A 15 1.07 3.24 9.43
CA GLN A 15 1.07 4.69 9.26
C GLN A 15 2.37 5.40 9.67
N PRO A 16 3.01 5.11 10.82
CA PRO A 16 4.27 5.75 11.21
C PRO A 16 5.47 5.39 10.34
N HIS A 17 5.42 4.29 9.60
CA HIS A 17 6.49 3.88 8.68
C HIS A 17 6.34 4.50 7.29
N LEU A 18 5.21 5.14 7.01
CA LEU A 18 5.00 5.84 5.76
C LEU A 18 5.76 7.16 5.77
N PRO A 19 6.35 7.57 4.63
CA PRO A 19 6.96 8.88 4.52
C PRO A 19 5.90 9.93 4.85
N SER A 20 6.23 10.86 5.74
CA SER A 20 5.33 11.94 6.15
C SER A 20 4.67 12.56 4.92
N PRO A 21 3.34 12.75 4.89
CA PRO A 21 2.70 13.49 3.82
C PRO A 21 3.33 14.89 3.84
N GLY A 22 4.23 15.16 2.91
CA GLY A 22 4.96 16.42 2.87
C GLY A 22 3.96 17.58 2.85
N GLN A 23 4.28 18.66 3.57
CA GLN A 23 3.51 19.90 3.76
C GLN A 23 3.15 20.67 2.46
N ARG A 24 3.11 20.06 1.28
CA ARG A 24 2.72 20.71 0.04
C ARG A 24 1.35 20.22 -0.42
N GLY A 25 0.40 21.14 -0.32
CA GLY A 25 -1.02 20.93 -0.54
C GLY A 25 -1.36 20.22 -1.84
N GLY A 26 -2.39 19.39 -1.76
CA GLY A 26 -3.00 18.69 -2.88
C GLY A 26 -3.39 17.30 -2.44
N ARG A 27 -4.70 17.02 -2.40
CA ARG A 27 -5.33 15.72 -2.10
C ARG A 27 -4.40 14.54 -2.43
N TRP A 28 -3.64 14.08 -1.45
CA TRP A 28 -2.91 12.83 -1.58
C TRP A 28 -3.98 11.74 -1.65
N ASN A 29 -4.07 11.05 -2.79
CA ASN A 29 -4.94 9.87 -2.91
C ASN A 29 -4.59 8.94 -1.73
N ASP A 30 -5.61 8.51 -0.98
CA ASP A 30 -5.47 7.80 0.29
C ASP A 30 -4.33 6.78 0.21
N HIS A 31 -3.28 6.98 1.01
CA HIS A 31 -2.12 6.07 1.03
C HIS A 31 -2.57 4.63 1.23
N ARG A 32 -3.60 4.44 2.05
CA ARG A 32 -4.25 3.16 2.32
C ARG A 32 -4.76 2.51 1.04
N THR A 33 -5.44 3.26 0.19
CA THR A 33 -6.00 2.77 -1.07
C THR A 33 -4.90 2.33 -2.04
N VAL A 34 -3.82 3.11 -2.14
CA VAL A 34 -2.67 2.75 -2.99
C VAL A 34 -1.95 1.52 -2.44
N ILE A 35 -1.68 1.48 -1.14
CA ILE A 35 -0.98 0.34 -0.50
C ILE A 35 -1.82 -0.93 -0.63
N ASN A 36 -3.13 -0.86 -0.38
CA ASN A 36 -4.03 -1.98 -0.61
C ASN A 36 -4.01 -2.43 -2.07
N GLY A 37 -3.97 -1.51 -3.04
CA GLY A 37 -3.83 -1.85 -4.45
C GLY A 37 -2.52 -2.60 -4.75
N ILE A 38 -1.39 -2.13 -4.22
CA ILE A 38 -0.10 -2.81 -4.39
C ILE A 38 -0.14 -4.20 -3.75
N LEU A 39 -0.61 -4.31 -2.50
CA LEU A 39 -0.72 -5.58 -1.78
C LEU A 39 -1.64 -6.56 -2.51
N PHE A 40 -2.78 -6.09 -2.99
CA PHE A 40 -3.69 -6.89 -3.79
C PHE A 40 -3.01 -7.44 -5.04
N ARG A 41 -2.27 -6.60 -5.77
CA ARG A 41 -1.51 -7.01 -6.96
C ARG A 41 -0.39 -8.00 -6.64
N VAL A 42 0.34 -7.80 -5.54
CA VAL A 42 1.40 -8.72 -5.09
C VAL A 42 0.80 -10.08 -4.71
N ARG A 43 -0.34 -10.09 -4.03
CA ARG A 43 -1.03 -11.31 -3.59
C ARG A 43 -1.68 -12.08 -4.73
N THR A 44 -2.29 -11.38 -5.67
CA THR A 44 -3.07 -11.99 -6.77
C THR A 44 -2.23 -12.24 -8.02
N GLY A 45 -1.06 -11.60 -8.14
CA GLY A 45 -0.19 -11.72 -9.30
C GLY A 45 -0.73 -11.07 -10.59
N ILE A 46 -1.82 -10.31 -10.50
CA ILE A 46 -2.44 -9.69 -11.68
C ILE A 46 -1.53 -8.62 -12.31
N PRO A 47 -1.65 -8.37 -13.63
CA PRO A 47 -0.99 -7.23 -14.25
C PRO A 47 -1.53 -5.92 -13.68
N TRP A 48 -0.69 -4.89 -13.62
CA TRP A 48 -1.09 -3.57 -13.11
C TRP A 48 -2.31 -2.99 -13.84
N ARG A 49 -2.47 -3.30 -15.13
CA ARG A 49 -3.60 -2.81 -15.94
C ARG A 49 -4.95 -3.39 -15.53
N ASP A 50 -4.96 -4.55 -14.87
CA ASP A 50 -6.16 -5.23 -14.36
C ASP A 50 -6.44 -4.86 -12.89
N LEU A 51 -5.69 -3.90 -12.32
CA LEU A 51 -5.92 -3.47 -10.96
C LEU A 51 -7.35 -2.91 -10.82
N PRO A 52 -8.14 -3.40 -9.84
CA PRO A 52 -9.48 -2.90 -9.61
C PRO A 52 -9.53 -1.38 -9.36
N GLU A 53 -10.48 -0.69 -10.00
CA GLU A 53 -10.64 0.77 -9.91
C GLU A 53 -10.93 1.28 -8.49
N ARG A 54 -11.38 0.39 -7.58
CA ARG A 54 -11.51 0.70 -6.14
C ARG A 54 -10.21 1.16 -5.49
N PHE A 55 -9.06 0.79 -6.07
CA PHE A 55 -7.74 1.22 -5.63
C PHE A 55 -7.25 2.51 -6.30
N GLY A 56 -8.09 3.13 -7.12
CA GLY A 56 -7.75 4.27 -7.96
C GLY A 56 -7.03 3.86 -9.25
N SER A 57 -6.48 4.86 -9.93
CA SER A 57 -5.78 4.64 -11.20
C SER A 57 -4.51 3.80 -10.99
N TRP A 58 -4.43 2.67 -11.69
CA TRP A 58 -3.27 1.77 -11.64
C TRP A 58 -1.94 2.47 -11.93
N LYS A 59 -1.96 3.54 -12.75
CA LYS A 59 -0.77 4.35 -13.03
C LYS A 59 -0.22 5.00 -11.77
N THR A 60 -1.11 5.62 -10.98
CA THR A 60 -0.76 6.26 -9.72
C THR A 60 -0.23 5.24 -8.71
N VAL A 61 -0.86 4.06 -8.65
CA VAL A 61 -0.42 2.96 -7.77
C VAL A 61 0.97 2.48 -8.18
N TYR A 62 1.20 2.26 -9.47
CA TYR A 62 2.49 1.84 -10.02
C TYR A 62 3.60 2.88 -9.81
N GLU A 63 3.34 4.16 -10.11
CA GLU A 63 4.33 5.23 -9.95
C GLU A 63 4.76 5.38 -8.48
N ARG A 64 3.81 5.24 -7.56
CA ARG A 64 4.09 5.30 -6.12
C ARG A 64 4.84 4.07 -5.64
N HIS A 65 4.45 2.87 -6.09
CA HIS A 65 5.19 1.63 -5.84
C HIS A 65 6.63 1.72 -6.33
N ARG A 66 6.83 2.21 -7.56
CA ARG A 66 8.16 2.41 -8.15
C ARG A 66 9.01 3.38 -7.33
N ARG A 67 8.45 4.52 -6.93
CA ARG A 67 9.14 5.52 -6.10
C ARG A 67 9.55 4.94 -4.75
N TRP A 68 8.64 4.26 -4.06
CA TRP A 68 8.92 3.67 -2.76
C TRP A 68 9.84 2.46 -2.82
N SER A 69 9.80 1.69 -3.92
CA SER A 69 10.74 0.58 -4.14
C SER A 69 12.15 1.11 -4.38
N ALA A 70 12.30 2.20 -5.15
CA ALA A 70 13.59 2.83 -5.39
C ALA A 70 14.19 3.46 -4.12
N ASP A 71 13.33 3.99 -3.25
CA ASP A 71 13.72 4.65 -1.99
C ASP A 71 13.87 3.66 -0.81
N GLY A 72 13.54 2.37 -1.00
CA GLY A 72 13.54 1.36 0.06
C GLY A 72 12.38 1.47 1.05
N THR A 73 11.56 2.52 0.95
CA THR A 73 10.32 2.69 1.71
C THR A 73 9.38 1.49 1.54
N TRP A 74 9.27 0.92 0.34
CA TRP A 74 8.38 -0.22 0.07
C TRP A 74 8.82 -1.49 0.83
N ASP A 75 10.12 -1.72 0.94
CA ASP A 75 10.67 -2.87 1.66
C ASP A 75 10.35 -2.82 3.16
N ARG A 76 10.42 -1.62 3.75
CA ARG A 76 10.03 -1.37 5.15
C ARG A 76 8.53 -1.59 5.38
N ILE A 77 7.70 -1.11 4.45
CA ILE A 77 6.25 -1.31 4.47
C ILE A 77 5.94 -2.80 4.37
N LEU A 78 6.55 -3.51 3.43
CA LEU A 78 6.32 -4.95 3.24
C LEU A 78 6.73 -5.74 4.47
N THR A 79 7.90 -5.43 5.05
CA THR A 79 8.37 -6.06 6.30
C THR A 79 7.40 -5.83 7.45
N ALA A 80 6.88 -4.61 7.61
CA ALA A 80 5.90 -4.28 8.64
C ALA A 80 4.56 -5.02 8.45
N VAL A 81 4.08 -5.13 7.20
CA VAL A 81 2.86 -5.89 6.88
C VAL A 81 3.06 -7.38 7.09
N GLN A 82 4.21 -7.93 6.69
CA GLN A 82 4.53 -9.35 6.84
C GLN A 82 4.61 -9.73 8.32
N ALA A 83 5.20 -8.87 9.16
CA ALA A 83 5.26 -9.07 10.60
C ALA A 83 3.88 -9.07 11.26
N ASP A 84 2.93 -8.25 10.80
CA ASP A 84 1.56 -8.24 11.34
C ASP A 84 0.73 -9.44 10.84
N ALA A 85 0.91 -9.83 9.57
CA ALA A 85 0.26 -11.00 8.99
C ALA A 85 0.70 -12.32 9.66
N ASP A 86 1.95 -12.40 10.13
CA ASP A 86 2.48 -13.52 10.91
C ASP A 86 1.89 -13.58 12.32
N LEU A 87 1.62 -12.42 12.94
CA LEU A 87 0.97 -12.30 14.25
C LEU A 87 -0.54 -12.60 14.23
N ALA A 88 -1.16 -12.62 13.05
CA ALA A 88 -2.56 -12.98 12.85
C ALA A 88 -2.75 -14.48 12.48
N GLY A 89 -1.68 -15.28 12.53
CA GLY A 89 -1.65 -16.73 12.30
C GLY A 89 -2.08 -17.55 13.50
#